data_AF-A0A2P8VYW5-F1
#
_entry.id   AF-A0A2P8VYW5-F1
#
_cell.length_a   1.000
_cell.length_b   1.000
_cell.length_c   1.000
_cell.angle_alpha   90.00
_cell.angle_beta   90.00
_cell.angle_gamma   90.00
#
_symmetry.space_group_name_H-M   'P 1'
#
loop_
_entity.id
_entity.type
_entity.pdbx_description
1 polymer ?
#
loop_
_entity_poly.entity_id
_entity_poly.type
_entity_poly.pdbx_seq_one_letter_code
_entity_poly.pdbx_strand_id
1 'polypeptide(L)'
;MPELTGLPALPSPADAAVYRILDANLDRAREGLRIIEEWCRFGLNNAGQTEQIKHLRQTLAQWHDPELRLCRDTPGDPGTALTHPQEAERTSVAAVLQANFCRVQEALRALEEYGKLYRSDLAAGSKAMRYQVYALESEILGGHRLQRLRQGLTYLVTSPSDRLLPIVEAALQGGITLVQYRDKHTDDHLRLDLAQQLKDLCHRYGALFLVNDRVDLALAVEADGVHLGQTDLPIATARQLLGSQRIIGRSTTNPDEMQRAIAEGADYIGVGPVYATPTKPGKAAAGLDYVRYAAEHATVPWYAIGGINTENLTEVLQAGAERVAVVRAIIEAENPTLIAQYFVAQTNHRHNFRTVAIPIG
;
A
#
# COMPACT_ATOMS: atom_id res chain seq x y z
N MET A 1 -32.90 -7.44 64.08
CA MET A 1 -32.93 -7.29 62.61
C MET A 1 -31.52 -7.00 62.17
N PRO A 2 -30.91 -7.79 61.27
CA PRO A 2 -29.54 -7.54 60.82
C PRO A 2 -29.55 -6.33 59.87
N GLU A 3 -28.64 -5.39 60.11
CA GLU A 3 -28.40 -4.24 59.24
C GLU A 3 -27.86 -4.71 57.88
N LEU A 4 -28.59 -4.37 56.81
CA LEU A 4 -28.14 -4.47 55.42
C LEU A 4 -27.14 -3.32 55.14
N THR A 5 -25.92 -3.42 55.67
CA THR A 5 -24.81 -2.54 55.27
C THR A 5 -23.92 -3.26 54.28
N GLY A 6 -24.18 -3.06 52.98
CA GLY A 6 -23.38 -3.70 51.94
C GLY A 6 -23.75 -3.38 50.49
N LEU A 7 -24.38 -2.22 50.22
CA LEU A 7 -24.48 -1.71 48.85
C LEU A 7 -23.30 -0.76 48.62
N PRO A 8 -22.48 -0.96 47.56
CA PRO A 8 -21.41 -0.03 47.23
C PRO A 8 -21.99 1.37 47.02
N ALA A 9 -21.29 2.40 47.51
CA ALA A 9 -21.68 3.78 47.30
C ALA A 9 -21.77 4.07 45.79
N LEU A 10 -22.84 4.75 45.37
CA LEU A 10 -23.02 5.13 43.98
C LEU A 10 -21.83 6.02 43.54
N PRO A 11 -21.26 5.79 42.34
CA PRO A 11 -20.16 6.59 41.83
C PRO A 11 -20.56 8.07 41.77
N SER A 12 -19.60 8.97 41.98
CA SER A 12 -19.87 10.40 41.82
C SER A 12 -20.31 10.70 40.36
N PRO A 13 -21.02 11.80 40.09
CA PRO A 13 -21.40 12.16 38.71
C PRO A 13 -20.20 12.25 37.75
N ALA A 14 -19.03 12.64 38.26
CA ALA A 14 -17.80 12.67 37.50
C ALA A 14 -17.28 11.25 37.20
N ASP A 15 -17.32 10.34 38.18
CA ASP A 15 -16.92 8.94 38.00
C ASP A 15 -17.85 8.21 37.02
N ALA A 16 -19.17 8.47 37.11
CA ALA A 16 -20.16 7.92 36.19
C ALA A 16 -19.92 8.39 34.73
N ALA A 17 -19.51 9.65 34.54
CA ALA A 17 -19.14 10.16 33.23
C ALA A 17 -17.85 9.49 32.69
N VAL A 18 -16.84 9.30 33.54
CA VAL A 18 -15.62 8.55 33.18
C VAL A 18 -15.98 7.13 32.76
N TYR A 19 -16.86 6.45 33.48
CA TYR A 19 -17.25 5.06 33.17
C TYR A 19 -17.99 4.97 31.83
N ARG A 20 -18.88 5.92 31.52
CA ARG A 20 -19.52 6.03 30.20
C ARG A 20 -18.52 6.25 29.07
N ILE A 21 -17.52 7.11 29.29
CA ILE A 21 -16.46 7.37 28.31
C ILE A 21 -15.64 6.09 28.04
N LEU A 22 -15.27 5.36 29.10
CA LEU A 22 -14.53 4.11 28.98
C LEU A 22 -15.36 3.03 28.28
N ASP A 23 -16.63 2.86 28.65
CA ASP A 23 -17.57 1.92 28.01
C ASP A 23 -17.70 2.18 26.51
N ALA A 24 -17.98 3.43 26.12
CA ALA A 24 -18.18 3.80 24.73
C ALA A 24 -16.92 3.60 23.87
N ASN A 25 -15.73 3.90 24.41
CA ASN A 25 -14.49 3.75 23.65
C ASN A 25 -13.99 2.30 23.60
N LEU A 26 -14.27 1.47 24.61
CA LEU A 26 -14.03 0.03 24.53
C LEU A 26 -14.85 -0.61 23.42
N ASP A 27 -16.14 -0.26 23.30
CA ASP A 27 -16.99 -0.77 22.23
C ASP A 27 -16.56 -0.25 20.86
N ARG A 28 -16.31 1.06 20.70
CA ARG A 28 -15.82 1.63 19.42
C ARG A 28 -14.53 0.99 18.94
N ALA A 29 -13.55 0.78 19.83
CA ALA A 29 -12.31 0.12 19.49
C ALA A 29 -12.54 -1.33 19.05
N ARG A 30 -13.41 -2.07 19.76
CA ARG A 30 -13.74 -3.47 19.41
C ARG A 30 -14.49 -3.58 18.09
N GLU A 31 -15.41 -2.68 17.80
CA GLU A 31 -16.16 -2.63 16.55
C GLU A 31 -15.26 -2.29 15.36
N GLY A 32 -14.41 -1.25 15.49
CA GLY A 32 -13.46 -0.89 14.44
C GLY A 32 -12.49 -2.03 14.13
N LEU A 33 -11.93 -2.69 15.16
CA LEU A 33 -11.09 -3.88 14.98
C LEU A 33 -11.86 -5.06 14.35
N ARG A 34 -13.17 -5.21 14.59
CA ARG A 34 -13.97 -6.27 13.96
C ARG A 34 -14.04 -6.05 12.46
N ILE A 35 -14.26 -4.83 11.99
CA ILE A 35 -14.24 -4.53 10.54
C ILE A 35 -12.88 -4.88 9.92
N ILE A 36 -11.78 -4.53 10.58
CA ILE A 36 -10.42 -4.81 10.09
C ILE A 36 -10.15 -6.33 10.06
N GLU A 37 -10.55 -7.06 11.12
CA GLU A 37 -10.40 -8.53 11.21
C GLU A 37 -11.07 -9.25 10.03
N GLU A 38 -12.29 -8.85 9.69
CA GLU A 38 -13.06 -9.47 8.61
C GLU A 38 -12.37 -9.27 7.25
N TRP A 39 -11.75 -8.10 7.03
CA TRP A 39 -10.94 -7.87 5.83
C TRP A 39 -9.67 -8.73 5.82
N CYS A 40 -8.94 -8.83 6.95
CA CYS A 40 -7.79 -9.72 7.02
C CYS A 40 -8.17 -11.18 6.73
N ARG A 41 -9.33 -11.61 7.22
CA ARG A 41 -9.82 -12.98 7.05
C ARG A 41 -10.28 -13.27 5.63
N PHE A 42 -11.14 -12.41 5.06
CA PHE A 42 -11.82 -12.69 3.80
C PHE A 42 -11.24 -11.93 2.61
N GLY A 43 -10.73 -10.71 2.82
CA GLY A 43 -10.10 -9.91 1.79
C GLY A 43 -8.65 -10.33 1.53
N LEU A 44 -7.86 -10.48 2.59
CA LEU A 44 -6.44 -10.82 2.48
C LEU A 44 -6.15 -12.32 2.64
N ASN A 45 -7.10 -13.11 3.14
CA ASN A 45 -6.88 -14.51 3.52
C ASN A 45 -5.62 -14.71 4.40
N ASN A 46 -5.35 -13.74 5.29
CA ASN A 46 -4.16 -13.72 6.13
C ASN A 46 -4.51 -14.20 7.55
N ALA A 47 -4.20 -15.46 7.83
CA ALA A 47 -4.48 -16.08 9.13
C ALA A 47 -3.74 -15.40 10.29
N GLY A 48 -2.48 -15.01 10.09
CA GLY A 48 -1.66 -14.39 11.15
C GLY A 48 -2.20 -13.03 11.58
N GLN A 49 -2.52 -12.16 10.62
CA GLN A 49 -3.13 -10.85 10.92
C GLN A 49 -4.52 -11.01 11.53
N THR A 50 -5.30 -11.99 11.07
CA THR A 50 -6.62 -12.31 11.65
C THR A 50 -6.49 -12.69 13.12
N GLU A 51 -5.56 -13.57 13.46
CA GLU A 51 -5.33 -14.01 14.84
C GLU A 51 -4.85 -12.85 15.73
N GLN A 52 -3.93 -12.02 15.24
CA GLN A 52 -3.44 -10.86 15.96
C GLN A 52 -4.56 -9.86 16.29
N ILE A 53 -5.40 -9.50 15.31
CA ILE A 53 -6.52 -8.56 15.53
C ILE A 53 -7.56 -9.19 16.47
N LYS A 54 -7.84 -10.49 16.33
CA LYS A 54 -8.73 -11.21 17.23
C LYS A 54 -8.22 -11.16 18.67
N HIS A 55 -6.91 -11.33 18.89
CA HIS A 55 -6.30 -11.22 20.21
C HIS A 55 -6.51 -9.81 20.80
N LEU A 56 -6.23 -8.74 20.03
CA LEU A 56 -6.47 -7.36 20.48
C LEU A 56 -7.92 -7.13 20.93
N ARG A 57 -8.89 -7.64 20.14
CA ARG A 57 -10.31 -7.55 20.48
C ARG A 57 -10.69 -8.30 21.75
N GLN A 58 -10.07 -9.46 21.98
CA GLN A 58 -10.28 -10.24 23.20
C GLN A 58 -9.70 -9.51 24.42
N THR A 59 -8.53 -8.89 24.29
CA THR A 59 -7.94 -8.05 25.34
C THR A 59 -8.86 -6.88 25.70
N LEU A 60 -9.38 -6.14 24.72
CA LEU A 60 -10.35 -5.06 24.98
C LEU A 60 -11.63 -5.59 25.65
N ALA A 61 -12.11 -6.77 25.25
CA ALA A 61 -13.29 -7.38 25.87
C ALA A 61 -13.05 -7.75 27.35
N GLN A 62 -11.83 -8.14 27.72
CA GLN A 62 -11.45 -8.43 29.10
C GLN A 62 -11.36 -7.18 29.97
N TRP A 63 -10.96 -6.04 29.40
CA TRP A 63 -10.98 -4.74 30.09
C TRP A 63 -12.37 -4.13 30.21
N HIS A 64 -13.39 -4.74 29.59
CA HIS A 64 -14.75 -4.24 29.58
C HIS A 64 -15.56 -4.78 30.75
N ASP A 65 -15.23 -4.28 31.94
CA ASP A 65 -15.82 -4.74 33.19
C ASP A 65 -17.34 -4.51 33.25
N PRO A 66 -18.07 -5.36 34.01
CA PRO A 66 -19.50 -5.18 34.20
C PRO A 66 -19.88 -3.80 34.76
N GLU A 67 -19.06 -3.20 35.62
CA GLU A 67 -19.35 -1.89 36.21
C GLU A 67 -19.38 -0.75 35.20
N LEU A 68 -18.51 -0.79 34.17
CA LEU A 68 -18.54 0.18 33.07
C LEU A 68 -19.84 0.05 32.28
N ARG A 69 -20.29 -1.18 32.03
CA ARG A 69 -21.52 -1.46 31.28
C ARG A 69 -22.78 -1.03 32.03
N LEU A 70 -22.77 -1.09 33.36
CA LEU A 70 -23.90 -0.64 34.19
C LEU A 70 -24.12 0.87 34.11
N CYS A 71 -23.09 1.65 33.77
CA CYS A 71 -23.20 3.09 33.58
C CYS A 71 -23.66 3.50 32.17
N ARG A 72 -23.85 2.55 31.25
CA ARG A 72 -24.27 2.82 29.86
C ARG A 72 -25.65 3.47 29.83
N ASP A 73 -25.74 4.60 29.13
CA ASP A 73 -27.00 5.32 28.89
C ASP A 73 -27.07 5.78 27.44
N THR A 74 -27.27 4.82 26.53
CA THR A 74 -27.38 5.10 25.09
C THR A 74 -28.54 6.04 24.74
N PRO A 75 -29.74 5.93 25.36
CA PRO A 75 -30.84 6.87 25.09
C PRO A 75 -30.56 8.31 25.56
N GLY A 76 -29.80 8.48 26.64
CA GLY A 76 -29.41 9.78 27.20
C GLY A 76 -28.02 10.27 26.76
N ASP A 77 -27.34 9.58 25.84
CA ASP A 77 -26.02 9.99 25.33
C ASP A 77 -26.16 11.22 24.43
N PRO A 78 -25.53 12.37 24.78
CA PRO A 78 -25.51 13.53 23.90
C PRO A 78 -24.72 13.20 22.62
N GLY A 79 -25.30 13.54 21.47
CA GLY A 79 -24.62 13.42 20.17
C GLY A 79 -24.94 12.15 19.37
N THR A 80 -25.87 11.30 19.81
CA THR A 80 -26.33 10.12 19.05
C THR A 80 -26.98 10.46 17.70
N ALA A 81 -27.45 11.70 17.52
CA ALA A 81 -28.00 12.22 16.27
C ALA A 81 -26.99 12.99 15.40
N LEU A 82 -25.73 13.12 15.84
CA LEU A 82 -24.70 13.80 15.05
C LEU A 82 -24.22 12.87 13.95
N THR A 83 -24.54 13.21 12.71
CA THR A 83 -24.05 12.50 11.51
C THR A 83 -23.20 13.44 10.68
N HIS A 84 -22.07 12.96 10.16
CA HIS A 84 -21.30 13.73 9.18
C HIS A 84 -21.68 13.30 7.75
N PRO A 85 -21.87 14.21 6.79
CA PRO A 85 -22.23 13.85 5.40
C PRO A 85 -21.27 12.84 4.76
N GLN A 86 -19.98 12.89 5.15
CA GLN A 86 -18.96 11.95 4.66
C GLN A 86 -19.01 10.56 5.33
N GLU A 87 -19.90 10.31 6.31
CA GLU A 87 -20.10 8.96 6.86
C GLU A 87 -20.91 8.05 5.92
N ALA A 88 -21.70 8.63 5.00
CA ALA A 88 -22.60 7.88 4.13
C ALA A 88 -21.88 7.23 2.93
N GLU A 89 -20.75 7.78 2.49
CA GLU A 89 -20.06 7.33 1.28
C GLU A 89 -18.62 6.91 1.58
N ARG A 90 -18.30 5.66 1.25
CA ARG A 90 -16.91 5.17 1.17
C ARG A 90 -16.66 4.62 -0.22
N THR A 91 -15.59 5.10 -0.86
CA THR A 91 -15.30 4.84 -2.27
C THR A 91 -14.39 3.65 -2.53
N SER A 92 -13.76 3.09 -1.48
CA SER A 92 -12.86 1.94 -1.60
C SER A 92 -12.70 1.17 -0.28
N VAL A 93 -12.20 -0.07 -0.38
CA VAL A 93 -11.82 -0.87 0.80
C VAL A 93 -10.73 -0.17 1.62
N ALA A 94 -9.75 0.47 0.96
CA ALA A 94 -8.71 1.22 1.65
C ALA A 94 -9.31 2.36 2.51
N ALA A 95 -10.29 3.09 1.97
CA ALA A 95 -10.99 4.13 2.72
C ALA A 95 -11.80 3.56 3.91
N VAL A 96 -12.41 2.37 3.76
CA VAL A 96 -13.07 1.66 4.88
C VAL A 96 -12.05 1.31 5.97
N LEU A 97 -10.92 0.71 5.60
CA LEU A 97 -9.89 0.30 6.55
C LEU A 97 -9.28 1.50 7.28
N GLN A 98 -8.86 2.53 6.55
CA GLN A 98 -8.25 3.73 7.12
C GLN A 98 -9.19 4.43 8.11
N ALA A 99 -10.48 4.56 7.76
CA ALA A 99 -11.47 5.15 8.68
C ALA A 99 -11.62 4.33 9.97
N ASN A 100 -11.60 2.99 9.88
CA ASN A 100 -11.70 2.14 11.07
C ASN A 100 -10.42 2.12 11.89
N PHE A 101 -9.23 2.13 11.26
CA PHE A 101 -7.96 2.31 11.97
C PHE A 101 -7.93 3.61 12.76
N CYS A 102 -8.32 4.73 12.13
CA CYS A 102 -8.41 6.03 12.79
C CYS A 102 -9.34 5.98 14.02
N ARG A 103 -10.56 5.46 13.86
CA ARG A 103 -11.53 5.32 14.96
C ARG A 103 -11.00 4.46 16.11
N VAL A 104 -10.32 3.36 15.81
CA VAL A 104 -9.69 2.50 16.85
C VAL A 104 -8.60 3.28 17.58
N GLN A 105 -7.75 4.01 16.86
CA GLN A 105 -6.66 4.79 17.45
C GLN A 105 -7.18 5.93 18.34
N GLU A 106 -8.22 6.64 17.91
CA GLU A 106 -8.91 7.68 18.69
C GLU A 106 -9.52 7.08 19.97
N ALA A 107 -10.22 5.96 19.84
CA ALA A 107 -10.82 5.27 20.98
C ALA A 107 -9.76 4.80 21.98
N LEU A 108 -8.67 4.17 21.50
CA LEU A 108 -7.54 3.78 22.35
C LEU A 108 -6.85 4.97 23.00
N ARG A 109 -6.82 6.13 22.35
CA ARG A 109 -6.28 7.37 22.94
C ARG A 109 -7.16 7.86 24.09
N ALA A 110 -8.48 7.81 23.94
CA ALA A 110 -9.41 8.13 25.01
C ALA A 110 -9.28 7.14 26.19
N LEU A 111 -9.17 5.84 25.91
CA LEU A 111 -8.94 4.80 26.93
C LEU A 111 -7.60 4.97 27.65
N GLU A 112 -6.54 5.33 26.93
CA GLU A 112 -5.23 5.64 27.51
C GLU A 112 -5.31 6.79 28.53
N GLU A 113 -6.04 7.86 28.22
CA GLU A 113 -6.10 9.05 29.06
C GLU A 113 -7.11 8.89 30.22
N TYR A 114 -8.36 8.55 29.93
CA TYR A 114 -9.39 8.35 30.97
C TYR A 114 -9.13 7.11 31.82
N GLY A 115 -8.46 6.09 31.28
CA GLY A 115 -8.07 4.89 32.01
C GLY A 115 -7.21 5.19 33.23
N LYS A 116 -6.42 6.28 33.21
CA LYS A 116 -5.59 6.71 34.34
C LYS A 116 -6.41 7.06 35.58
N LEU A 117 -7.68 7.42 35.41
CA LEU A 117 -8.63 7.71 36.49
C LEU A 117 -9.35 6.47 37.01
N TYR A 118 -9.21 5.33 36.34
CA TYR A 118 -9.94 4.09 36.65
C TYR A 118 -8.99 2.94 37.00
N ARG A 119 -8.14 2.51 36.06
CA ARG A 119 -7.14 1.46 36.28
C ARG A 119 -5.89 1.65 35.40
N SER A 120 -4.72 1.52 36.03
CA SER A 120 -3.43 1.81 35.40
C SER A 120 -3.03 0.81 34.32
N ASP A 121 -3.47 -0.44 34.43
CA ASP A 121 -3.28 -1.52 33.45
C ASP A 121 -4.06 -1.28 32.16
N LEU A 122 -5.32 -0.78 32.23
CA LEU A 122 -6.09 -0.36 31.05
C LEU A 122 -5.41 0.80 30.33
N ALA A 123 -4.92 1.80 31.09
CA ALA A 123 -4.21 2.94 30.50
C ALA A 123 -2.91 2.51 29.79
N ALA A 124 -2.07 1.75 30.48
CA ALA A 124 -0.81 1.26 29.92
C ALA A 124 -1.03 0.29 28.75
N GLY A 125 -2.02 -0.60 28.89
CA GLY A 125 -2.43 -1.54 27.85
C GLY A 125 -2.97 -0.85 26.61
N SER A 126 -3.80 0.19 26.77
CA SER A 126 -4.35 0.98 25.65
C SER A 126 -3.24 1.72 24.90
N LYS A 127 -2.25 2.27 25.61
CA LYS A 127 -1.04 2.85 25.00
C LYS A 127 -0.28 1.83 24.17
N ALA A 128 0.01 0.65 24.73
CA ALA A 128 0.73 -0.41 24.03
C ALA A 128 -0.05 -0.91 22.80
N MET A 129 -1.37 -1.09 22.94
CA MET A 129 -2.25 -1.51 21.87
C MET A 129 -2.29 -0.48 20.73
N ARG A 130 -2.27 0.82 21.04
CA ARG A 130 -2.25 1.88 20.02
C ARG A 130 -1.02 1.77 19.11
N TYR A 131 0.15 1.46 19.66
CA TYR A 131 1.35 1.18 18.84
C TYR A 131 1.21 -0.08 17.99
N GLN A 132 0.60 -1.14 18.51
CA GLN A 132 0.32 -2.35 17.72
C GLN A 132 -0.66 -2.06 16.58
N VAL A 133 -1.66 -1.22 16.81
CA VAL A 133 -2.62 -0.81 15.78
C VAL A 133 -1.96 0.05 14.69
N TYR A 134 -1.02 0.94 15.03
CA TYR A 134 -0.23 1.65 14.01
C TYR A 134 0.60 0.70 13.15
N ALA A 135 1.24 -0.30 13.76
CA ALA A 135 1.99 -1.30 13.02
C ALA A 135 1.09 -2.12 12.09
N LEU A 136 -0.06 -2.58 12.59
CA LEU A 136 -1.07 -3.31 11.81
C LEU A 136 -1.61 -2.48 10.64
N GLU A 137 -1.93 -1.20 10.85
CA GLU A 137 -2.36 -0.29 9.79
C GLU A 137 -1.30 -0.22 8.69
N SER A 138 -0.05 -0.03 9.10
CA SER A 138 1.11 0.01 8.22
C SER A 138 1.29 -1.32 7.45
N GLU A 139 1.11 -2.46 8.10
CA GLU A 139 1.27 -3.75 7.43
C GLU A 139 0.13 -4.05 6.46
N ILE A 140 -1.11 -3.76 6.85
CA ILE A 140 -2.32 -4.08 6.09
C ILE A 140 -2.47 -3.15 4.89
N LEU A 141 -2.26 -1.84 5.08
CA LEU A 141 -2.37 -0.86 3.99
C LEU A 141 -1.12 -0.87 3.10
N GLY A 142 0.08 -1.05 3.66
CA GLY A 142 1.35 -1.09 2.92
C GLY A 142 1.59 -2.41 2.20
N GLY A 143 1.24 -3.53 2.83
CA GLY A 143 1.36 -4.87 2.24
C GLY A 143 0.56 -5.02 0.95
N HIS A 144 -0.58 -4.33 0.86
CA HIS A 144 -1.41 -4.32 -0.35
C HIS A 144 -0.67 -3.72 -1.57
N ARG A 145 0.13 -2.67 -1.39
CA ARG A 145 0.91 -2.07 -2.49
C ARG A 145 2.01 -3.01 -2.97
N LEU A 146 2.80 -3.58 -2.05
CA LEU A 146 3.88 -4.52 -2.40
C LEU A 146 3.34 -5.82 -3.01
N GLN A 147 2.19 -6.32 -2.55
CA GLN A 147 1.54 -7.46 -3.15
C GLN A 147 1.10 -7.17 -4.59
N ARG A 148 0.46 -6.01 -4.83
CA ARG A 148 0.08 -5.57 -6.18
C ARG A 148 1.30 -5.39 -7.08
N LEU A 149 2.41 -4.85 -6.56
CA LEU A 149 3.68 -4.75 -7.29
C LEU A 149 4.23 -6.13 -7.69
N ARG A 150 4.10 -7.14 -6.82
CA ARG A 150 4.52 -8.52 -7.12
C ARG A 150 3.65 -9.19 -8.18
N GLN A 151 2.35 -8.90 -8.16
CA GLN A 151 1.36 -9.40 -9.12
C GLN A 151 1.39 -8.66 -10.47
N GLY A 152 1.85 -7.40 -10.49
CA GLY A 152 2.08 -6.66 -11.72
C GLY A 152 3.24 -7.24 -12.51
N LEU A 153 2.95 -7.94 -13.61
CA LEU A 153 4.01 -8.50 -14.47
C LEU A 153 4.40 -7.57 -15.62
N THR A 154 3.51 -6.64 -15.98
CA THR A 154 3.76 -5.68 -17.06
C THR A 154 3.61 -4.26 -16.53
N TYR A 155 4.61 -3.46 -16.80
CA TYR A 155 4.78 -2.12 -16.25
C TYR A 155 4.86 -1.09 -17.38
N LEU A 156 3.94 -0.13 -17.43
CA LEU A 156 4.04 0.99 -18.36
C LEU A 156 4.86 2.12 -17.74
N VAL A 157 5.93 2.55 -18.41
CA VAL A 157 6.60 3.82 -18.10
C VAL A 157 6.21 4.84 -19.16
N THR A 158 5.72 6.00 -18.76
CA THR A 158 5.26 7.01 -19.72
C THR A 158 6.43 7.74 -20.39
N SER A 159 6.15 8.33 -21.55
CA SER A 159 6.96 9.37 -22.16
C SER A 159 6.05 10.54 -22.58
N PRO A 160 6.58 11.76 -22.73
CA PRO A 160 5.77 12.92 -23.11
C PRO A 160 4.92 12.67 -24.36
N SER A 161 3.64 13.01 -24.29
CA SER A 161 2.67 12.90 -25.38
C SER A 161 1.46 13.78 -25.07
N ASP A 162 0.93 14.49 -26.07
CA ASP A 162 -0.30 15.28 -25.93
C ASP A 162 -1.53 14.42 -25.68
N ARG A 163 -1.44 13.11 -25.96
CA ARG A 163 -2.52 12.13 -25.77
C ARG A 163 -2.24 11.17 -24.61
N LEU A 164 -1.42 11.58 -23.64
CA LEU A 164 -0.93 10.67 -22.61
C LEU A 164 -2.05 10.03 -21.78
N LEU A 165 -3.05 10.80 -21.35
CA LEU A 165 -4.18 10.29 -20.56
C LEU A 165 -4.97 9.20 -21.32
N PRO A 166 -5.46 9.43 -22.56
CA PRO A 166 -6.10 8.39 -23.35
C PRO A 166 -5.23 7.15 -23.59
N ILE A 167 -3.92 7.33 -23.81
CA ILE A 167 -2.98 6.21 -24.03
C ILE A 167 -2.83 5.38 -22.75
N VAL A 168 -2.68 6.02 -21.59
CA VAL A 168 -2.59 5.33 -20.30
C VAL A 168 -3.90 4.60 -20.00
N GLU A 169 -5.05 5.23 -20.24
CA GLU A 169 -6.35 4.57 -20.07
C GLU A 169 -6.49 3.34 -20.98
N ALA A 170 -6.10 3.45 -22.25
CA ALA A 170 -6.10 2.32 -23.18
C ALA A 170 -5.19 1.18 -22.71
N ALA A 171 -4.03 1.51 -22.13
CA ALA A 171 -3.11 0.51 -21.56
C ALA A 171 -3.68 -0.17 -20.30
N LEU A 172 -4.35 0.60 -19.43
CA LEU A 172 -5.05 0.07 -18.24
C LEU A 172 -6.19 -0.88 -18.66
N GLN A 173 -6.99 -0.51 -19.67
CA GLN A 173 -8.01 -1.38 -20.27
C GLN A 173 -7.40 -2.66 -20.87
N GLY A 174 -6.15 -2.58 -21.34
CA GLY A 174 -5.39 -3.73 -21.81
C GLY A 174 -4.85 -4.64 -20.70
N GLY A 175 -5.05 -4.29 -19.43
CA GLY A 175 -4.68 -5.11 -18.26
C GLY A 175 -3.38 -4.69 -17.58
N ILE A 176 -2.78 -3.55 -17.92
CA ILE A 176 -1.64 -3.00 -17.18
C ILE A 176 -2.11 -2.60 -15.77
N THR A 177 -1.39 -3.05 -14.74
CA THR A 177 -1.71 -2.78 -13.33
C THR A 177 -0.65 -1.93 -12.61
N LEU A 178 0.38 -1.48 -13.34
CA LEU A 178 1.45 -0.62 -12.82
C LEU A 178 1.85 0.41 -13.87
N VAL A 179 1.77 1.70 -13.51
CA VAL A 179 2.13 2.83 -14.37
C VAL A 179 3.12 3.74 -13.65
N GLN A 180 4.17 4.15 -14.35
CA GLN A 180 5.13 5.15 -13.89
C GLN A 180 5.03 6.40 -14.74
N TYR A 181 4.67 7.50 -14.10
CA TYR A 181 4.74 8.80 -14.72
C TYR A 181 6.18 9.31 -14.76
N ARG A 182 6.69 9.50 -15.96
CA ARG A 182 8.03 10.02 -16.26
C ARG A 182 7.95 11.23 -17.18
N ASP A 183 8.34 12.37 -16.63
CA ASP A 183 8.46 13.64 -17.32
C ASP A 183 9.67 14.41 -16.76
N LYS A 184 10.60 14.77 -17.64
CA LYS A 184 11.86 15.46 -17.27
C LYS A 184 11.91 16.93 -17.67
N HIS A 185 10.93 17.44 -18.42
CA HIS A 185 11.08 18.72 -19.14
C HIS A 185 9.91 19.68 -18.95
N THR A 186 8.73 19.18 -18.57
CA THR A 186 7.55 20.02 -18.31
C THR A 186 7.69 20.84 -17.04
N ASP A 187 7.01 21.99 -16.98
CA ASP A 187 6.95 22.82 -15.78
C ASP A 187 6.24 22.09 -14.62
N ASP A 188 6.65 22.36 -13.39
CA ASP A 188 6.16 21.65 -12.20
C ASP A 188 4.64 21.79 -11.99
N HIS A 189 4.03 22.92 -12.36
CA HIS A 189 2.58 23.11 -12.23
C HIS A 189 1.77 22.17 -13.15
N LEU A 190 2.18 22.06 -14.42
CA LEU A 190 1.55 21.13 -15.37
C LEU A 190 1.86 19.67 -15.02
N ARG A 191 3.09 19.40 -14.57
CA ARG A 191 3.51 18.08 -14.11
C ARG A 191 2.66 17.62 -12.92
N LEU A 192 2.39 18.51 -11.96
CA LEU A 192 1.56 18.22 -10.80
C LEU A 192 0.11 17.90 -11.20
N ASP A 193 -0.49 18.74 -12.03
CA ASP A 193 -1.86 18.56 -12.51
C ASP A 193 -2.03 17.24 -13.28
N LEU A 194 -1.11 16.96 -14.22
CA LEU A 194 -1.15 15.73 -14.99
C LEU A 194 -0.87 14.48 -14.13
N ALA A 195 0.07 14.56 -13.18
CA ALA A 195 0.33 13.46 -12.24
C ALA A 195 -0.90 13.14 -11.39
N GLN A 196 -1.63 14.15 -10.93
CA GLN A 196 -2.88 13.97 -10.19
C GLN A 196 -3.94 13.26 -11.05
N GLN A 197 -4.16 13.71 -12.29
CA GLN A 197 -5.10 13.09 -13.22
C GLN A 197 -4.73 11.64 -13.55
N LEU A 198 -3.44 11.35 -13.78
CA LEU A 198 -2.94 9.99 -14.03
C LEU A 198 -3.08 9.08 -12.80
N LYS A 199 -2.82 9.60 -11.59
CA LYS A 199 -3.00 8.87 -10.34
C LYS A 199 -4.46 8.44 -10.18
N ASP A 200 -5.38 9.39 -10.31
CA ASP A 200 -6.82 9.12 -10.15
C ASP A 200 -7.31 8.14 -11.21
N LEU A 201 -6.83 8.26 -12.45
CA LEU A 201 -7.11 7.31 -13.52
C LEU A 201 -6.60 5.90 -13.16
N CYS A 202 -5.34 5.74 -12.75
CA CYS A 202 -4.80 4.44 -12.37
C CYS A 202 -5.58 3.80 -11.22
N HIS A 203 -5.95 4.58 -10.21
CA HIS A 203 -6.70 4.08 -9.06
C HIS A 203 -8.10 3.61 -9.41
N ARG A 204 -8.80 4.27 -10.35
CA ARG A 204 -10.10 3.80 -10.88
C ARG A 204 -10.02 2.39 -11.48
N TYR A 205 -8.89 2.04 -12.08
CA TYR A 205 -8.65 0.71 -12.66
C TYR A 205 -7.98 -0.26 -11.69
N GLY A 206 -7.77 0.11 -10.43
CA GLY A 206 -7.05 -0.72 -9.49
C GLY A 206 -5.59 -0.96 -9.90
N ALA A 207 -4.95 0.00 -10.59
CA ALA A 207 -3.54 0.02 -10.94
C ALA A 207 -2.70 0.87 -9.97
N LEU A 208 -1.42 0.53 -9.80
CA LEU A 208 -0.47 1.29 -9.00
C LEU A 208 0.09 2.44 -9.81
N PHE A 209 0.26 3.60 -9.17
CA PHE A 209 0.82 4.79 -9.79
C PHE A 209 2.13 5.20 -9.11
N LEU A 210 3.23 5.19 -9.87
CA LEU A 210 4.57 5.59 -9.41
C LEU A 210 5.04 6.86 -10.11
N VAL A 211 5.83 7.67 -9.41
CA VAL A 211 6.45 8.88 -9.98
C VAL A 211 7.95 8.64 -10.18
N ASN A 212 8.47 9.00 -11.35
CA ASN A 212 9.89 8.90 -11.66
C ASN A 212 10.67 10.07 -11.02
N ASP A 213 11.79 9.76 -10.36
CA ASP A 213 12.82 10.65 -9.77
C ASP A 213 12.32 11.59 -8.63
N ARG A 214 11.14 12.20 -8.75
CA ARG A 214 10.61 13.28 -7.90
C ARG A 214 9.82 12.77 -6.68
N VAL A 215 10.49 12.66 -5.53
CA VAL A 215 9.88 12.27 -4.24
C VAL A 215 8.85 13.28 -3.73
N ASP A 216 9.13 14.57 -3.92
CA ASP A 216 8.23 15.67 -3.56
C ASP A 216 6.92 15.64 -4.34
N LEU A 217 6.98 15.41 -5.65
CA LEU A 217 5.80 15.25 -6.48
C LEU A 217 4.97 14.02 -6.07
N ALA A 218 5.64 12.89 -5.78
CA ALA A 218 4.98 11.68 -5.30
C ALA A 218 4.21 11.92 -3.99
N LEU A 219 4.77 12.72 -3.08
CA LEU A 219 4.08 13.13 -1.86
C LEU A 219 2.89 14.05 -2.15
N ALA A 220 3.06 15.04 -3.04
CA ALA A 220 2.04 16.03 -3.36
C ALA A 220 0.77 15.42 -3.97
N VAL A 221 0.91 14.38 -4.79
CA VAL A 221 -0.23 13.69 -5.44
C VAL A 221 -0.61 12.38 -4.73
N GLU A 222 -0.01 12.09 -3.58
CA GLU A 222 -0.21 10.83 -2.84
C GLU A 222 0.00 9.56 -3.70
N ALA A 223 1.04 9.57 -4.54
CA ALA A 223 1.41 8.41 -5.36
C ALA A 223 1.73 7.18 -4.50
N ASP A 224 1.60 6.00 -5.11
CA ASP A 224 1.90 4.72 -4.45
C ASP A 224 3.40 4.52 -4.20
N GLY A 225 4.24 5.33 -4.85
CA GLY A 225 5.68 5.29 -4.68
C GLY A 225 6.46 6.02 -5.75
N VAL A 226 7.77 5.76 -5.77
CA VAL A 226 8.72 6.35 -6.71
C VAL A 226 9.58 5.30 -7.40
N HIS A 227 10.16 5.68 -8.52
CA HIS A 227 11.29 4.97 -9.12
C HIS A 227 12.47 5.94 -9.26
N LEU A 228 13.64 5.52 -8.79
CA LEU A 228 14.83 6.37 -8.71
C LEU A 228 15.93 5.83 -9.63
N GLY A 229 16.59 6.72 -10.36
CA GLY A 229 17.84 6.47 -11.04
C GLY A 229 19.06 6.57 -10.11
N GLN A 230 20.24 6.20 -10.64
CA GLN A 230 21.47 6.14 -9.85
C GLN A 230 21.93 7.50 -9.28
N THR A 231 21.56 8.61 -9.92
CA THR A 231 21.94 9.97 -9.53
C THR A 231 20.84 10.72 -8.77
N ASP A 232 19.69 10.09 -8.57
CA ASP A 232 18.58 10.69 -7.81
C ASP A 232 18.79 10.45 -6.32
N LEU A 233 17.82 10.86 -5.49
CA LEU A 233 17.89 10.71 -4.04
C LEU A 233 18.28 9.27 -3.63
N PRO A 234 19.14 9.11 -2.60
CA PRO A 234 19.41 7.80 -2.03
C PRO A 234 18.13 7.15 -1.49
N ILE A 235 18.04 5.82 -1.56
CA ILE A 235 16.87 5.06 -1.10
C ILE A 235 16.56 5.35 0.36
N ALA A 236 17.58 5.43 1.22
CA ALA A 236 17.42 5.74 2.63
C ALA A 236 16.72 7.09 2.86
N THR A 237 17.11 8.14 2.12
CA THR A 237 16.49 9.47 2.23
C THR A 237 15.08 9.47 1.65
N ALA A 238 14.87 8.84 0.50
CA ALA A 238 13.52 8.70 -0.07
C ALA A 238 12.58 7.94 0.89
N ARG A 239 13.07 6.89 1.55
CA ARG A 239 12.33 6.11 2.56
C ARG A 239 11.96 6.95 3.78
N GLN A 240 12.86 7.81 4.26
CA GLN A 240 12.58 8.74 5.36
C GLN A 240 11.45 9.72 5.01
N LEU A 241 11.42 10.23 3.77
CA LEU A 241 10.41 11.18 3.30
C LEU A 241 9.06 10.52 3.00
N LEU A 242 9.08 9.35 2.34
CA LEU A 242 7.88 8.66 1.86
C LEU A 242 7.21 7.78 2.92
N GLY A 243 7.94 7.42 3.97
CA GLY A 243 7.55 6.45 4.98
C GLY A 243 7.76 5.00 4.54
N SER A 244 7.47 4.06 5.46
CA SER A 244 7.64 2.61 5.25
C SER A 244 6.70 1.99 4.23
N GLN A 245 5.72 2.76 3.73
CA GLN A 245 4.50 2.26 3.09
C GLN A 245 4.45 2.40 1.57
N ARG A 246 5.26 3.32 1.03
CA ARG A 246 5.30 3.61 -0.40
C ARG A 246 6.37 2.80 -1.07
N ILE A 247 6.14 2.46 -2.33
CA ILE A 247 7.07 1.66 -3.13
C ILE A 247 8.27 2.52 -3.51
N ILE A 248 9.48 1.98 -3.41
CA ILE A 248 10.71 2.60 -3.90
C ILE A 248 11.41 1.63 -4.85
N GLY A 249 11.39 1.98 -6.13
CA GLY A 249 12.14 1.28 -7.17
C GLY A 249 13.51 1.89 -7.42
N ARG A 250 14.47 1.08 -7.88
CA ARG A 250 15.78 1.56 -8.34
C ARG A 250 16.12 1.05 -9.73
N SER A 251 16.54 1.94 -10.65
CA SER A 251 17.14 1.53 -11.92
C SER A 251 18.53 0.94 -11.69
N THR A 252 18.83 -0.22 -12.27
CA THR A 252 20.13 -0.89 -12.16
C THR A 252 20.61 -1.31 -13.55
N THR A 253 21.91 -1.18 -13.79
CA THR A 253 22.52 -1.40 -15.12
C THR A 253 23.58 -2.49 -15.13
N ASN A 254 23.93 -3.05 -13.98
CA ASN A 254 24.94 -4.08 -13.80
C ASN A 254 24.72 -4.84 -12.46
N PRO A 255 25.39 -5.99 -12.26
CA PRO A 255 25.32 -6.78 -11.03
C PRO A 255 25.55 -5.99 -9.74
N ASP A 256 26.57 -5.12 -9.70
CA ASP A 256 26.95 -4.39 -8.50
C ASP A 256 25.87 -3.37 -8.09
N GLU A 257 25.29 -2.66 -9.06
CA GLU A 257 24.17 -1.76 -8.82
C GLU A 257 22.93 -2.48 -8.32
N MET A 258 22.67 -3.70 -8.82
CA MET A 258 21.57 -4.53 -8.33
C MET A 258 21.76 -4.93 -6.87
N GLN A 259 22.92 -5.50 -6.54
CA GLN A 259 23.21 -5.92 -5.18
C GLN A 259 23.15 -4.75 -4.20
N ARG A 260 23.68 -3.59 -4.60
CA ARG A 260 23.59 -2.35 -3.81
C ARG A 260 22.16 -1.91 -3.60
N ALA A 261 21.34 -1.85 -4.66
CA ALA A 261 19.94 -1.44 -4.55
C ALA A 261 19.13 -2.36 -3.62
N ILE A 262 19.37 -3.68 -3.68
CA ILE A 262 18.74 -4.67 -2.79
C ILE A 262 19.19 -4.43 -1.34
N ALA A 263 20.48 -4.28 -1.11
CA ALA A 263 21.03 -4.05 0.23
C ALA A 263 20.55 -2.73 0.86
N GLU A 264 20.32 -1.71 0.04
CA GLU A 264 19.76 -0.42 0.46
C GLU A 264 18.24 -0.45 0.71
N GLY A 265 17.57 -1.58 0.43
CA GLY A 265 16.15 -1.76 0.71
C GLY A 265 15.21 -1.27 -0.39
N ALA A 266 15.61 -1.37 -1.66
CA ALA A 266 14.70 -1.19 -2.79
C ALA A 266 13.56 -2.23 -2.75
N ASP A 267 12.32 -1.80 -2.96
CA ASP A 267 11.16 -2.70 -3.02
C ASP A 267 11.11 -3.48 -4.34
N TYR A 268 11.70 -2.90 -5.40
CA TYR A 268 11.93 -3.56 -6.68
C TYR A 268 13.05 -2.87 -7.47
N ILE A 269 13.53 -3.52 -8.53
CA ILE A 269 14.56 -2.96 -9.41
C ILE A 269 14.15 -2.98 -10.89
N GLY A 270 14.64 -2.01 -11.65
CA GLY A 270 14.56 -1.99 -13.11
C GLY A 270 15.88 -2.46 -13.72
N VAL A 271 15.88 -3.63 -14.37
CA VAL A 271 17.07 -4.28 -14.93
C VAL A 271 17.20 -3.86 -16.40
N GLY A 272 18.13 -2.96 -16.69
CA GLY A 272 18.36 -2.50 -18.06
C GLY A 272 19.24 -1.26 -18.21
N PRO A 273 19.37 -0.69 -19.41
CA PRO A 273 18.59 -1.02 -20.60
C PRO A 273 19.00 -2.38 -21.21
N VAL A 274 18.03 -3.24 -21.54
CA VAL A 274 18.29 -4.53 -22.21
C VAL A 274 18.82 -4.32 -23.63
N TYR A 275 18.16 -3.43 -24.39
CA TYR A 275 18.57 -3.01 -25.72
C TYR A 275 18.85 -1.51 -25.74
N ALA A 276 19.67 -1.06 -26.71
CA ALA A 276 19.95 0.35 -26.89
C ALA A 276 18.63 1.12 -27.13
N THR A 277 18.47 2.27 -26.47
CA THR A 277 17.23 3.04 -26.54
C THR A 277 17.51 4.54 -26.66
N PRO A 278 16.77 5.26 -27.53
CA PRO A 278 16.85 6.72 -27.60
C PRO A 278 16.26 7.40 -26.35
N THR A 279 15.51 6.70 -25.49
CA THR A 279 14.91 7.27 -24.27
C THR A 279 15.95 7.63 -23.18
N LYS A 280 17.16 7.07 -23.27
CA LYS A 280 18.33 7.39 -22.42
C LYS A 280 19.60 7.40 -23.30
N PRO A 281 19.83 8.47 -24.09
CA PRO A 281 20.95 8.54 -25.01
C PRO A 281 22.30 8.46 -24.27
N GLY A 282 23.24 7.67 -24.80
CA GLY A 282 24.62 7.59 -24.28
C GLY A 282 24.94 6.45 -23.30
N LYS A 283 23.97 5.60 -22.92
CA LYS A 283 24.26 4.38 -22.14
C LYS A 283 24.31 3.14 -23.03
N ALA A 284 25.41 2.39 -22.95
CA ALA A 284 25.50 1.07 -23.56
C ALA A 284 24.40 0.15 -23.01
N ALA A 285 23.87 -0.72 -23.86
CA ALA A 285 22.92 -1.74 -23.43
C ALA A 285 23.61 -2.70 -22.45
N ALA A 286 22.96 -3.01 -21.33
CA ALA A 286 23.42 -4.04 -20.40
C ALA A 286 23.26 -5.46 -20.99
N GLY A 287 22.34 -5.61 -21.94
CA GLY A 287 22.14 -6.84 -22.70
C GLY A 287 21.40 -7.94 -21.92
N LEU A 288 21.19 -9.07 -22.60
CA LEU A 288 20.50 -10.24 -22.03
C LEU A 288 21.32 -10.95 -20.94
N ASP A 289 22.65 -10.79 -20.92
CA ASP A 289 23.49 -11.40 -19.88
C ASP A 289 23.18 -10.81 -18.49
N TYR A 290 22.90 -9.52 -18.41
CA TYR A 290 22.47 -8.92 -17.15
C TYR A 290 21.07 -9.37 -16.74
N VAL A 291 20.18 -9.61 -17.70
CA VAL A 291 18.84 -10.20 -17.43
C VAL A 291 18.98 -11.61 -16.85
N ARG A 292 19.84 -12.45 -17.42
CA ARG A 292 20.13 -13.80 -16.90
C ARG A 292 20.70 -13.74 -15.49
N TYR A 293 21.66 -12.84 -15.25
CA TYR A 293 22.22 -12.64 -13.92
C TYR A 293 21.15 -12.26 -12.89
N ALA A 294 20.26 -11.32 -13.23
CA ALA A 294 19.17 -10.91 -12.36
C ALA A 294 18.18 -12.06 -12.10
N ALA A 295 17.89 -12.90 -13.10
CA ALA A 295 17.01 -14.06 -12.95
C ALA A 295 17.52 -15.11 -11.96
N GLU A 296 18.84 -15.17 -11.75
CA GLU A 296 19.49 -16.09 -10.81
C GLU A 296 19.70 -15.48 -9.41
N HIS A 297 19.92 -14.17 -9.32
CA HIS A 297 20.43 -13.53 -8.09
C HIS A 297 19.50 -12.50 -7.45
N ALA A 298 18.49 -11.98 -8.16
CA ALA A 298 17.61 -10.95 -7.59
C ALA A 298 16.66 -11.55 -6.54
N THR A 299 16.65 -10.97 -5.34
CA THR A 299 15.79 -11.40 -4.21
C THR A 299 14.54 -10.53 -4.04
N VAL A 300 14.43 -9.46 -4.82
CA VAL A 300 13.28 -8.56 -4.88
C VAL A 300 12.64 -8.64 -6.27
N PRO A 301 11.36 -8.24 -6.43
CA PRO A 301 10.77 -8.10 -7.75
C PRO A 301 11.64 -7.24 -8.67
N TRP A 302 11.72 -7.63 -9.93
CA TRP A 302 12.52 -6.91 -10.91
C TRP A 302 11.84 -6.93 -12.27
N TYR A 303 12.05 -5.85 -13.03
CA TYR A 303 11.46 -5.65 -14.35
C TYR A 303 12.57 -5.45 -15.37
N ALA A 304 12.63 -6.32 -16.39
CA ALA A 304 13.48 -6.06 -17.55
C ALA A 304 12.98 -4.81 -18.28
N ILE A 305 13.86 -3.87 -18.60
CA ILE A 305 13.47 -2.60 -19.24
C ILE A 305 14.50 -2.16 -20.29
N GLY A 306 14.05 -1.42 -21.30
CA GLY A 306 14.91 -0.73 -22.24
C GLY A 306 14.90 -1.37 -23.62
N GLY A 307 14.24 -0.69 -24.56
CA GLY A 307 14.13 -1.12 -25.97
C GLY A 307 13.27 -2.36 -26.19
N ILE A 308 12.52 -2.83 -25.19
CA ILE A 308 11.63 -3.99 -25.30
C ILE A 308 10.39 -3.62 -26.14
N ASN A 309 10.08 -4.45 -27.13
CA ASN A 309 8.92 -4.33 -28.02
C ASN A 309 8.33 -5.73 -28.33
N THR A 310 7.33 -5.80 -29.21
CA THR A 310 6.67 -7.07 -29.56
C THR A 310 7.58 -8.07 -30.28
N GLU A 311 8.62 -7.59 -30.97
CA GLU A 311 9.53 -8.38 -31.79
C GLU A 311 10.61 -9.06 -30.95
N ASN A 312 11.08 -8.42 -29.88
CA ASN A 312 12.20 -8.90 -29.06
C ASN A 312 11.79 -9.42 -27.66
N LEU A 313 10.53 -9.27 -27.26
CA LEU A 313 10.04 -9.71 -25.95
C LEU A 313 10.37 -11.18 -25.66
N THR A 314 10.23 -12.06 -26.65
CA THR A 314 10.46 -13.50 -26.50
C THR A 314 11.87 -13.79 -25.99
N GLU A 315 12.90 -13.11 -26.52
CA GLU A 315 14.30 -13.29 -26.10
C GLU A 315 14.50 -12.86 -24.63
N VAL A 316 13.84 -11.78 -24.22
CA VAL A 316 13.90 -11.27 -22.83
C VAL A 316 13.26 -12.27 -21.86
N LEU A 317 12.11 -12.85 -22.22
CA LEU A 317 11.44 -13.88 -21.42
C LEU A 317 12.25 -15.19 -21.36
N GLN A 318 12.90 -15.56 -22.47
CA GLN A 318 13.81 -16.71 -22.53
C GLN A 318 15.07 -16.50 -21.68
N ALA A 319 15.57 -15.27 -21.59
CA ALA A 319 16.68 -14.90 -20.71
C ALA A 319 16.33 -14.93 -19.20
N GLY A 320 15.06 -15.20 -18.85
CA GLY A 320 14.62 -15.43 -17.48
C GLY A 320 13.74 -14.32 -16.89
N ALA A 321 13.40 -13.30 -17.66
CA ALA A 321 12.45 -12.29 -17.21
C ALA A 321 11.03 -12.86 -17.09
N GLU A 322 10.39 -12.57 -15.97
CA GLU A 322 8.95 -12.79 -15.74
C GLU A 322 8.16 -11.48 -15.85
N ARG A 323 8.84 -10.35 -15.64
CA ARG A 323 8.24 -9.02 -15.63
C ARG A 323 9.00 -8.11 -16.56
N VAL A 324 8.26 -7.28 -17.28
CA VAL A 324 8.83 -6.33 -18.24
C VAL A 324 8.24 -4.94 -18.04
N ALA A 325 9.07 -3.93 -18.22
CA ALA A 325 8.65 -2.55 -18.31
C ALA A 325 8.80 -2.04 -19.74
N VAL A 326 7.73 -1.43 -20.24
CA VAL A 326 7.55 -1.03 -21.64
C VAL A 326 7.27 0.46 -21.69
N VAL A 327 7.85 1.14 -22.70
CA VAL A 327 7.68 2.58 -22.92
C VAL A 327 7.05 2.81 -24.29
N ARG A 328 7.90 2.95 -25.31
CA ARG A 328 7.51 3.34 -26.67
C ARG A 328 6.57 2.35 -27.33
N ALA A 329 6.75 1.05 -27.12
CA ALA A 329 5.89 0.06 -27.77
C ALA A 329 4.40 0.22 -27.41
N ILE A 330 4.07 0.79 -26.25
CA ILE A 330 2.67 1.14 -25.90
C ILE A 330 2.38 2.60 -26.21
N ILE A 331 3.28 3.53 -25.84
CA ILE A 331 3.03 4.97 -26.01
C ILE A 331 2.89 5.38 -27.49
N GLU A 332 3.64 4.75 -28.38
CA GLU A 332 3.67 5.05 -29.82
C GLU A 332 2.79 4.09 -30.64
N ALA A 333 2.05 3.19 -30.00
CA ALA A 333 1.19 2.23 -30.68
C ALA A 333 -0.02 2.90 -31.35
N GLU A 334 -0.40 2.41 -32.53
CA GLU A 334 -1.68 2.77 -33.14
C GLU A 334 -2.87 2.31 -32.28
N ASN A 335 -2.74 1.15 -31.64
CA ASN A 335 -3.73 0.62 -30.70
C ASN A 335 -3.04 0.20 -29.38
N PRO A 336 -2.91 1.13 -28.40
CA PRO A 336 -2.25 0.85 -27.13
C PRO A 336 -2.90 -0.28 -26.33
N THR A 337 -4.23 -0.45 -26.43
CA THR A 337 -4.95 -1.53 -25.73
C THR A 337 -4.51 -2.90 -26.22
N LEU A 338 -4.44 -3.13 -27.53
CA LEU A 338 -4.03 -4.43 -28.09
C LEU A 338 -2.56 -4.74 -27.75
N ILE A 339 -1.68 -3.74 -27.81
CA ILE A 339 -0.28 -3.95 -27.44
C ILE A 339 -0.13 -4.24 -25.95
N ALA A 340 -0.85 -3.53 -25.09
CA ALA A 340 -0.89 -3.83 -23.66
C ALA A 340 -1.37 -5.25 -23.38
N GLN A 341 -2.47 -5.68 -24.02
CA GLN A 341 -2.99 -7.06 -23.90
C GLN A 341 -1.96 -8.09 -24.33
N TYR A 342 -1.23 -7.84 -25.43
CA TYR A 342 -0.16 -8.73 -25.88
C TYR A 342 0.91 -8.90 -24.79
N PHE A 343 1.46 -7.81 -24.26
CA PHE A 343 2.49 -7.90 -23.22
C PHE A 343 1.99 -8.60 -21.96
N VAL A 344 0.78 -8.27 -21.51
CA VAL A 344 0.13 -8.91 -20.34
C VAL A 344 -0.07 -10.40 -20.56
N ALA A 345 -0.52 -10.82 -21.74
CA ALA A 345 -0.71 -12.24 -22.06
C ALA A 345 0.63 -13.01 -22.06
N GLN A 346 1.67 -12.44 -22.67
CA GLN A 346 2.99 -13.08 -22.76
C GLN A 346 3.66 -13.23 -21.38
N THR A 347 3.60 -12.20 -20.53
CA THR A 347 4.17 -12.27 -19.18
C THR A 347 3.39 -13.23 -18.27
N ASN A 348 2.05 -13.21 -18.32
CA ASN A 348 1.21 -14.16 -17.58
C ASN A 348 1.49 -15.61 -17.99
N HIS A 349 1.58 -15.87 -19.29
CA HIS A 349 1.95 -17.18 -19.81
C HIS A 349 3.31 -17.60 -19.24
N ARG A 350 4.36 -16.78 -19.39
CA ARG A 350 5.70 -17.11 -18.88
C ARG A 350 5.72 -17.38 -17.37
N HIS A 351 5.04 -16.55 -16.58
CA HIS A 351 4.97 -16.70 -15.13
C HIS A 351 4.31 -18.03 -14.74
N ASN A 352 3.14 -18.34 -15.33
CA ASN A 352 2.43 -19.59 -15.05
C ASN A 352 3.25 -20.84 -15.42
N PHE A 353 3.95 -20.83 -16.55
CA PHE A 353 4.82 -21.94 -16.95
C PHE A 353 5.94 -22.18 -15.94
N ARG A 354 6.55 -21.13 -15.37
CA ARG A 354 7.61 -21.28 -14.38
C ARG A 354 7.08 -21.77 -13.03
N THR A 355 5.92 -21.27 -12.59
CA THR A 355 5.29 -21.71 -11.32
C THR A 355 4.98 -23.21 -11.34
N VAL A 356 4.57 -23.75 -12.49
CA VAL A 356 4.30 -25.19 -12.65
C VAL A 356 5.58 -26.02 -12.80
N ALA A 357 6.65 -25.44 -13.32
CA ALA A 357 7.92 -26.14 -13.60
C ALA A 357 8.87 -26.25 -12.39
N ILE A 358 8.57 -25.63 -11.25
CA ILE A 358 9.32 -25.85 -10.00
C ILE A 358 8.80 -27.15 -9.37
N PRO A 359 9.59 -28.25 -9.35
CA PRO A 359 9.17 -29.46 -8.65
C PRO A 359 9.08 -29.14 -7.16
N ILE A 360 8.06 -29.69 -6.52
CA ILE A 360 7.96 -29.77 -5.06
C ILE A 360 9.16 -30.61 -4.60
N GLY A 361 10.25 -29.93 -4.24
CA GLY A 361 11.48 -30.53 -3.74
C GLY A 361 11.43 -30.73 -2.23
#